data_AF-A0A7K4HEE1-F1
#
_entry.id   AF-A0A7K4HEE1-F1
#
_cell.length_a   1.000
_cell.length_b   1.000
_cell.length_c   1.000
_cell.angle_alpha   90.00
_cell.angle_beta   90.00
_cell.angle_gamma   90.00
#
_symmetry.space_group_name_H-M   'P 1'
#
loop_
_entity.id
_entity.type
_entity.pdbx_description
1 polymer ?
#
loop_
_entity_poly.entity_id
_entity_poly.type
_entity_poly.pdbx_seq_one_letter_code
_entity_poly.pdbx_strand_id
1 'polypeptide(L)'
;MRIDKLSNGEPTLFITPNREKLEKVFKRLNLEVNFHLFYTMGITNFLNYANLKQKELTLRGLDNDKIRKWWKASNNMSAINPDLAKSFTFITSQFLKTYSYIDKNNLDPTQNKDEYKNRLIKYCDSVIKYFRNKIEKNIFFIKNEDKIEMEKLYLERKQKYYPLVIKLPVNNLVTNKTSELGFVPYLIYDDLLDSFHYNKNLLKNTTDDAINLKVYEDNEIINKTSNIDDIRTKAYKIELKDLNLNEILHRLKIY
;
A
#
# COMPACT_ATOMS: atom_id res chain seq x y z
N MET A 1 2.94 6.44 -1.20
CA MET A 1 2.79 7.56 -2.18
C MET A 1 2.95 8.86 -1.42
N ARG A 2 3.55 9.88 -2.03
CA ARG A 2 3.91 11.14 -1.36
C ARG A 2 3.17 12.33 -1.98
N ILE A 3 2.54 13.16 -1.14
CA ILE A 3 1.73 14.31 -1.58
C ILE A 3 2.61 15.38 -2.23
N ASP A 4 3.80 15.63 -1.70
CA ASP A 4 4.75 16.61 -2.26
C ASP A 4 5.14 16.24 -3.70
N LYS A 5 5.37 14.95 -3.99
CA LYS A 5 5.67 14.47 -5.33
C LYS A 5 4.50 14.71 -6.29
N LEU A 6 3.27 14.42 -5.85
CA LEU A 6 2.05 14.70 -6.62
C LEU A 6 1.90 16.20 -6.93
N SER A 7 2.03 17.06 -5.91
CA SER A 7 1.88 18.52 -6.02
C SER A 7 2.94 19.18 -6.92
N ASN A 8 4.12 18.57 -7.05
CA ASN A 8 5.20 19.01 -7.93
C ASN A 8 5.17 18.34 -9.31
N GLY A 9 4.30 17.35 -9.54
CA GLY A 9 4.29 16.56 -10.77
C GLY A 9 5.53 15.67 -10.93
N GLU A 10 6.16 15.30 -9.82
CA GLU A 10 7.36 14.46 -9.76
C GLU A 10 6.99 12.97 -9.66
N PRO A 11 7.70 12.07 -10.35
CA PRO A 11 7.33 10.66 -10.40
C PRO A 11 7.38 10.00 -9.02
N THR A 12 6.47 9.04 -8.81
CA THR A 12 6.46 8.10 -7.70
C THR A 12 6.69 6.69 -8.22
N LEU A 13 7.65 5.98 -7.62
CA LEU A 13 7.85 4.56 -7.93
C LEU A 13 6.77 3.73 -7.24
N PHE A 14 6.07 2.92 -8.02
CA PHE A 14 5.11 1.97 -7.50
C PHE A 14 5.77 0.62 -7.28
N ILE A 15 5.70 0.12 -6.05
CA ILE A 15 6.20 -1.20 -5.68
C ILE A 15 4.99 -2.03 -5.26
N THR A 16 4.76 -3.12 -5.98
CA THR A 16 3.62 -4.00 -5.76
C THR A 16 3.99 -5.19 -4.87
N PRO A 17 3.03 -5.78 -4.15
CA PRO A 17 3.26 -7.03 -3.44
C PRO A 17 3.54 -8.18 -4.42
N ASN A 18 4.19 -9.23 -3.93
CA ASN A 18 4.39 -10.47 -4.69
C ASN A 18 3.04 -11.18 -4.85
N ARG A 19 2.52 -11.11 -6.07
CA ARG A 19 1.21 -11.63 -6.43
C ARG A 19 1.08 -13.14 -6.25
N GLU A 20 2.06 -13.92 -6.70
CA GLU A 20 2.03 -15.39 -6.57
C GLU A 20 1.92 -15.84 -5.11
N LYS A 21 2.59 -15.14 -4.19
CA LYS A 21 2.49 -15.41 -2.75
C LYS A 21 1.12 -15.02 -2.21
N LEU A 22 0.53 -13.92 -2.67
CA LEU A 22 -0.83 -13.53 -2.29
C LEU A 22 -1.87 -14.50 -2.83
N GLU A 23 -1.73 -15.01 -4.06
CA GLU A 23 -2.63 -16.01 -4.65
C GLU A 23 -2.69 -17.30 -3.83
N LYS A 24 -1.58 -17.73 -3.22
CA LYS A 24 -1.58 -18.85 -2.26
C LYS A 24 -2.39 -18.54 -1.00
N VAL A 25 -2.35 -17.29 -0.52
CA VAL A 25 -3.14 -16.86 0.64
C VAL A 25 -4.63 -16.79 0.29
N PHE A 26 -4.97 -16.22 -0.87
CA PHE A 26 -6.32 -16.12 -1.42
C PHE A 26 -7.01 -17.49 -1.48
N LYS A 27 -6.36 -18.45 -2.17
CA LYS A 27 -6.87 -19.82 -2.30
C LYS A 27 -7.13 -20.48 -0.95
N ARG A 28 -6.21 -20.35 0.01
CA ARG A 28 -6.38 -20.92 1.36
C ARG A 28 -7.53 -20.29 2.14
N LEU A 29 -7.81 -19.01 1.91
CA LEU A 29 -8.87 -18.28 2.61
C LEU A 29 -10.22 -18.33 1.88
N ASN A 30 -10.27 -18.95 0.69
CA ASN A 30 -11.42 -18.92 -0.21
C ASN A 30 -11.85 -17.49 -0.59
N LEU A 31 -10.87 -16.63 -0.85
CA LEU A 31 -11.07 -15.23 -1.24
C LEU A 31 -10.45 -14.97 -2.61
N GLU A 32 -10.98 -13.99 -3.32
CA GLU A 32 -10.37 -13.40 -4.51
C GLU A 32 -10.35 -11.88 -4.39
N VAL A 33 -9.26 -11.24 -4.81
CA VAL A 33 -9.09 -9.78 -4.72
C VAL A 33 -9.06 -9.16 -6.10
N ASN A 34 -10.01 -8.27 -6.35
CA ASN A 34 -10.03 -7.42 -7.53
C ASN A 34 -8.98 -6.32 -7.38
N PHE A 35 -7.75 -6.59 -7.82
CA PHE A 35 -6.64 -5.63 -7.72
C PHE A 35 -6.89 -4.35 -8.51
N HIS A 36 -7.65 -4.41 -9.60
CA HIS A 36 -8.05 -3.20 -10.35
C HIS A 36 -8.82 -2.24 -9.45
N LEU A 37 -9.86 -2.74 -8.76
CA LEU A 37 -10.65 -1.93 -7.83
C LEU A 37 -9.84 -1.52 -6.60
N PHE A 38 -9.04 -2.45 -6.04
CA PHE A 38 -8.18 -2.17 -4.90
C PHE A 38 -7.24 -0.99 -5.17
N TYR A 39 -6.53 -1.01 -6.31
CA TYR A 39 -5.63 0.06 -6.67
C TYR A 39 -6.38 1.34 -7.06
N THR A 40 -7.47 1.23 -7.82
CA THR A 40 -8.32 2.39 -8.19
C THR A 40 -8.78 3.14 -6.95
N MET A 41 -9.29 2.43 -5.94
CA MET A 41 -9.71 3.04 -4.67
C MET A 41 -8.53 3.61 -3.88
N GLY A 42 -7.39 2.90 -3.85
CA GLY A 42 -6.17 3.40 -3.22
C GLY A 42 -5.68 4.73 -3.81
N ILE A 43 -5.63 4.84 -5.14
CA ILE A 43 -5.25 6.09 -5.82
C ILE A 43 -6.32 7.17 -5.61
N THR A 44 -7.61 6.83 -5.71
CA THR A 44 -8.72 7.77 -5.48
C THR A 44 -8.64 8.38 -4.08
N ASN A 45 -8.46 7.56 -3.05
CA ASN A 45 -8.32 8.02 -1.66
C ASN A 45 -7.09 8.89 -1.47
N PHE A 46 -5.96 8.53 -2.10
CA PHE A 46 -4.75 9.35 -2.07
C PHE A 46 -4.95 10.73 -2.71
N LEU A 47 -5.58 10.79 -3.89
CA LEU A 47 -5.85 12.05 -4.59
C LEU A 47 -6.85 12.93 -3.81
N ASN A 48 -7.89 12.33 -3.22
CA ASN A 48 -8.83 13.04 -2.35
C ASN A 48 -8.12 13.65 -1.14
N TYR A 49 -7.35 12.84 -0.41
CA TYR A 49 -6.61 13.30 0.76
C TYR A 49 -5.58 14.39 0.40
N ALA A 50 -4.86 14.22 -0.72
CA ALA A 50 -3.92 15.22 -1.20
C ALA A 50 -4.61 16.56 -1.55
N ASN A 51 -5.76 16.50 -2.21
CA ASN A 51 -6.56 17.69 -2.54
C ASN A 51 -7.03 18.41 -1.28
N LEU A 52 -7.50 17.68 -0.27
CA LEU A 52 -7.88 18.25 1.03
C LEU A 52 -6.70 18.96 1.69
N LYS A 53 -5.55 18.28 1.81
CA LYS A 53 -4.34 18.87 2.40
C LYS A 53 -3.78 20.06 1.64
N GLN A 54 -3.85 20.04 0.31
CA GLN A 54 -3.44 21.20 -0.48
C GLN A 54 -4.38 22.39 -0.28
N LYS A 55 -5.70 22.16 -0.20
CA LYS A 55 -6.67 23.22 0.11
C LYS A 55 -6.42 23.82 1.48
N GLU A 56 -6.14 22.99 2.49
CA GLU A 56 -5.78 23.45 3.84
C GLU A 56 -4.55 24.37 3.83
N LEU A 57 -3.52 24.05 3.05
CA LEU A 57 -2.24 24.78 3.04
C LEU A 57 -2.23 26.00 2.10
N THR A 58 -2.93 25.94 0.97
CA THR A 58 -2.80 26.92 -0.12
C THR A 58 -4.10 27.61 -0.50
N LEU A 59 -5.23 27.22 0.11
CA LEU A 59 -6.60 27.65 -0.23
C LEU A 59 -7.01 27.30 -1.67
N ARG A 60 -6.22 26.49 -2.39
CA ARG A 60 -6.47 26.06 -3.76
C ARG A 60 -6.49 24.55 -3.84
N GLY A 61 -7.35 24.03 -4.72
CA GLY A 61 -7.40 22.61 -5.03
C GLY A 61 -6.16 22.13 -5.77
N LEU A 62 -5.97 20.82 -5.79
CA LEU A 62 -4.98 20.16 -6.63
C LEU A 62 -5.40 20.27 -8.10
N ASP A 63 -4.47 20.71 -8.93
CA ASP A 63 -4.67 20.86 -10.36
C ASP A 63 -4.64 19.50 -11.07
N ASN A 64 -5.68 19.22 -11.86
CA ASN A 64 -5.78 17.98 -12.63
C ASN A 64 -4.61 17.81 -13.60
N ASP A 65 -4.03 18.88 -14.14
CA ASP A 65 -2.88 18.78 -15.05
C ASP A 65 -1.62 18.32 -14.30
N LYS A 66 -1.45 18.75 -13.05
CA LYS A 66 -0.39 18.21 -12.17
C LYS A 66 -0.60 16.73 -11.87
N ILE A 67 -1.84 16.31 -11.60
CA ILE A 67 -2.17 14.89 -11.40
C ILE A 67 -1.82 14.08 -12.64
N ARG A 68 -2.22 14.56 -13.83
CA ARG A 68 -1.93 13.91 -15.12
C ARG A 68 -0.43 13.80 -15.37
N LYS A 69 0.32 14.87 -15.10
CA LYS A 69 1.80 14.88 -15.23
C LYS A 69 2.45 13.89 -14.28
N TRP A 70 2.07 13.91 -13.01
CA TRP A 70 2.53 12.97 -11.99
C TRP A 70 2.24 11.52 -12.38
N TRP A 71 1.00 11.22 -12.79
CA TRP A 71 0.59 9.88 -13.17
C TRP A 71 1.38 9.36 -14.35
N LYS A 72 1.47 10.17 -15.43
CA LYS A 72 2.25 9.81 -16.64
C LYS A 72 3.71 9.55 -16.29
N ALA A 73 4.33 10.42 -15.50
CA ALA A 73 5.73 10.26 -15.10
C ALA A 73 5.95 9.00 -14.24
N SER A 74 5.04 8.73 -13.30
CA SER A 74 5.10 7.57 -12.41
C SER A 74 4.87 6.26 -13.16
N ASN A 75 3.90 6.24 -14.08
CA ASN A 75 3.55 5.04 -14.85
C ASN A 75 4.63 4.62 -15.86
N ASN A 76 5.47 5.58 -16.26
CA ASN A 76 6.60 5.33 -17.15
C ASN A 76 7.83 4.79 -16.41
N MET A 77 7.75 4.55 -15.10
CA MET A 77 8.86 4.07 -14.29
C MET A 77 8.57 2.70 -13.71
N SER A 78 9.56 1.82 -13.78
CA SER A 78 9.53 0.51 -13.15
C SER A 78 10.79 0.29 -12.33
N ALA A 79 10.63 -0.26 -11.13
CA ALA A 79 11.73 -0.63 -10.26
C ALA A 79 11.39 -1.90 -9.50
N ILE A 80 12.38 -2.77 -9.31
CA ILE A 80 12.23 -4.01 -8.57
C ILE A 80 12.90 -3.85 -7.21
N ASN A 81 12.09 -3.82 -6.15
CA ASN A 81 12.59 -3.85 -4.78
C ASN A 81 12.05 -5.10 -4.05
N PRO A 82 12.86 -6.17 -3.92
CA PRO A 82 12.36 -7.43 -3.38
C PRO A 82 11.96 -7.33 -1.91
N ASP A 83 12.61 -6.48 -1.13
CA ASP A 83 12.38 -6.36 0.31
C ASP A 83 11.11 -5.55 0.62
N LEU A 84 10.86 -4.46 -0.12
CA LEU A 84 9.60 -3.72 -0.05
C LEU A 84 8.44 -4.55 -0.62
N ALA A 85 8.64 -5.26 -1.74
CA ALA A 85 7.61 -6.17 -2.26
C ALA A 85 7.24 -7.25 -1.24
N LYS A 86 8.23 -7.83 -0.53
CA LYS A 86 8.00 -8.78 0.57
C LYS A 86 7.24 -8.14 1.73
N SER A 87 7.57 -6.90 2.07
CA SER A 87 6.92 -6.15 3.15
C SER A 87 5.45 -5.84 2.83
N PHE A 88 5.15 -5.36 1.63
CA PHE A 88 3.77 -5.13 1.19
C PHE A 88 2.98 -6.44 1.07
N THR A 89 3.61 -7.52 0.61
CA THR A 89 3.00 -8.86 0.62
C THR A 89 2.59 -9.27 2.04
N PHE A 90 3.44 -9.00 3.04
CA PHE A 90 3.15 -9.33 4.43
C PHE A 90 1.96 -8.52 4.96
N ILE A 91 1.95 -7.20 4.78
CA ILE A 91 0.84 -6.33 5.22
C ILE A 91 -0.47 -6.85 4.62
N THR A 92 -0.53 -7.00 3.30
CA THR A 92 -1.73 -7.47 2.59
C THR A 92 -2.15 -8.86 3.07
N SER A 93 -1.20 -9.78 3.27
CA SER A 93 -1.50 -11.13 3.78
C SER A 93 -2.11 -11.11 5.18
N GLN A 94 -1.61 -10.25 6.08
CA GLN A 94 -2.16 -10.14 7.44
C GLN A 94 -3.54 -9.50 7.42
N PHE A 95 -3.74 -8.47 6.59
CA PHE A 95 -5.06 -7.87 6.39
C PHE A 95 -6.10 -8.90 5.95
N LEU A 96 -5.79 -9.73 4.94
CA LEU A 96 -6.71 -10.76 4.43
C LEU A 96 -7.05 -11.83 5.47
N LYS A 97 -6.07 -12.25 6.28
CA LYS A 97 -6.32 -13.19 7.40
C LYS A 97 -7.21 -12.58 8.47
N THR A 98 -7.10 -11.27 8.68
CA THR A 98 -7.94 -10.52 9.63
C THR A 98 -9.35 -10.41 9.09
N TYR A 99 -9.50 -9.98 7.84
CA TYR A 99 -10.77 -9.93 7.11
C TYR A 99 -11.48 -11.30 7.11
N SER A 100 -10.81 -12.37 6.68
CA SER A 100 -11.40 -13.72 6.63
C SER A 100 -11.83 -14.23 8.00
N TYR A 101 -11.09 -13.90 9.07
CA TYR A 101 -11.51 -14.26 10.43
C TYR A 101 -12.78 -13.52 10.85
N ILE A 102 -12.85 -12.22 10.57
CA ILE A 102 -14.02 -11.39 10.89
C ILE A 102 -15.26 -11.91 10.14
N ASP A 103 -15.15 -12.16 8.84
CA ASP A 103 -16.23 -12.71 8.02
C ASP A 103 -16.68 -14.09 8.52
N LYS A 104 -15.75 -15.04 8.75
CA LYS A 104 -16.10 -16.40 9.19
C LYS A 104 -16.79 -16.46 10.56
N ASN A 105 -16.50 -15.51 11.44
CA ASN A 105 -17.10 -15.42 12.77
C ASN A 105 -18.28 -14.43 12.82
N ASN A 106 -18.69 -13.88 11.66
CA ASN A 106 -19.76 -12.88 11.55
C ASN A 106 -19.60 -11.70 12.54
N LEU A 107 -18.36 -11.25 12.77
CA LEU A 107 -18.12 -10.18 13.73
C LEU A 107 -18.59 -8.85 13.15
N ASP A 108 -19.56 -8.25 13.81
CA ASP A 108 -20.06 -6.92 13.47
C ASP A 108 -19.35 -5.83 14.32
N PRO A 109 -18.94 -4.70 13.74
CA PRO A 109 -18.25 -3.64 14.49
C PRO A 109 -19.11 -2.96 15.56
N THR A 110 -20.44 -3.09 15.49
CA THR A 110 -21.39 -2.54 16.49
C THR A 110 -21.80 -3.61 17.50
N GLN A 111 -22.16 -4.82 17.07
CA GLN A 111 -22.63 -5.88 17.97
C GLN A 111 -21.50 -6.64 18.68
N ASN A 112 -20.36 -6.82 18.01
CA ASN A 112 -19.19 -7.54 18.52
C ASN A 112 -17.98 -6.60 18.70
N LYS A 113 -18.25 -5.35 19.10
CA LYS A 113 -17.30 -4.23 19.10
C LYS A 113 -15.93 -4.58 19.69
N ASP A 114 -15.89 -5.19 20.87
CA ASP A 114 -14.63 -5.50 21.55
C ASP A 114 -13.84 -6.59 20.83
N GLU A 115 -14.48 -7.68 20.40
CA GLU A 115 -13.79 -8.75 19.67
C GLU A 115 -13.30 -8.24 18.30
N TYR A 116 -14.13 -7.46 17.61
CA TYR A 116 -13.80 -6.84 16.33
C TYR A 116 -12.57 -5.92 16.46
N LYS A 117 -12.60 -4.98 17.43
CA LYS A 117 -11.47 -4.09 17.73
C LYS A 117 -10.23 -4.87 18.11
N ASN A 118 -10.35 -5.88 18.98
CA ASN A 118 -9.24 -6.73 19.37
C ASN A 118 -8.62 -7.46 18.18
N ARG A 119 -9.42 -7.87 17.19
CA ARG A 119 -8.92 -8.50 15.98
C ARG A 119 -8.14 -7.52 15.09
N LEU A 120 -8.62 -6.28 14.95
CA LEU A 120 -7.90 -5.22 14.25
C LEU A 120 -6.61 -4.78 14.98
N ILE A 121 -6.63 -4.75 16.32
CA ILE A 121 -5.43 -4.49 17.12
C ILE A 121 -4.40 -5.59 16.91
N LYS A 122 -4.80 -6.87 16.90
CA LYS A 122 -3.90 -8.00 16.59
C LYS A 122 -3.28 -7.89 15.18
N TYR A 123 -4.03 -7.38 14.21
CA TYR A 123 -3.48 -7.06 12.88
C TYR A 123 -2.38 -5.99 12.97
N CYS A 124 -2.65 -4.87 13.64
CA CYS A 124 -1.66 -3.81 13.83
C CYS A 124 -0.42 -4.32 14.56
N ASP A 125 -0.58 -5.11 15.62
CA ASP A 125 0.52 -5.70 16.37
C ASP A 125 1.39 -6.63 15.52
N SER A 126 0.78 -7.44 14.65
CA SER A 126 1.53 -8.30 13.74
C SER A 126 2.39 -7.49 12.76
N VAL A 127 1.86 -6.37 12.25
CA VAL A 127 2.58 -5.50 11.32
C VAL A 127 3.68 -4.70 12.04
N ILE A 128 3.39 -4.14 13.21
CA ILE A 128 4.37 -3.44 14.05
C ILE A 128 5.54 -4.37 14.38
N LYS A 129 5.26 -5.59 14.85
CA LYS A 129 6.31 -6.57 15.18
C LYS A 129 7.16 -6.91 13.97
N TYR A 130 6.54 -7.04 12.79
CA TYR A 130 7.26 -7.31 11.55
C TYR A 130 8.24 -6.19 11.21
N PHE A 131 7.79 -4.93 11.19
CA PHE A 131 8.63 -3.81 10.80
C PHE A 131 9.68 -3.44 11.85
N ARG A 132 9.40 -3.57 13.15
CA ARG A 132 10.42 -3.42 14.20
C ARG A 132 11.58 -4.37 13.99
N ASN A 133 11.27 -5.66 13.80
CA ASN A 133 12.28 -6.68 13.50
C ASN A 133 13.02 -6.42 12.18
N LYS A 134 12.39 -5.79 11.18
CA LYS A 134 13.07 -5.39 9.93
C LYS A 134 14.08 -4.27 10.18
N ILE A 135 13.70 -3.25 10.95
CA ILE A 135 14.57 -2.14 11.32
C ILE A 135 15.72 -2.64 12.21
N GLU A 136 15.42 -3.37 13.29
CA GLU A 136 16.40 -3.90 14.24
C GLU A 136 17.45 -4.80 13.58
N LYS A 137 17.05 -5.59 12.57
CA LYS A 137 17.99 -6.41 11.80
C LYS A 137 18.94 -5.59 10.94
N ASN A 138 18.58 -4.34 10.63
CA ASN A 138 19.38 -3.41 9.82
C ASN A 138 19.83 -4.01 8.47
N ILE A 139 18.96 -4.83 7.85
CA ILE A 139 19.23 -5.51 6.58
C ILE A 139 18.12 -5.19 5.58
N PHE A 140 18.54 -4.76 4.40
CA PHE A 140 17.69 -4.45 3.27
C PHE A 140 18.21 -5.12 2.01
N PHE A 141 17.32 -5.72 1.22
CA PHE A 141 17.70 -6.42 -0.01
C PHE A 141 17.30 -5.60 -1.24
N ILE A 142 18.25 -5.35 -2.12
CA ILE A 142 18.02 -4.72 -3.42
C ILE A 142 18.32 -5.71 -4.54
N LYS A 143 17.64 -5.54 -5.68
CA LYS A 143 17.99 -6.26 -6.91
C LYS A 143 18.76 -5.30 -7.80
N ASN A 144 20.01 -5.65 -8.10
CA ASN A 144 20.85 -4.94 -9.05
C ASN A 144 21.17 -5.91 -10.19
N GLU A 145 20.75 -5.57 -11.41
CA GLU A 145 20.76 -6.50 -12.55
C GLU A 145 20.12 -7.85 -12.15
N ASP A 146 20.85 -8.96 -12.23
CA ASP A 146 20.39 -10.30 -11.85
C ASP A 146 20.86 -10.76 -10.47
N LYS A 147 21.45 -9.87 -9.66
CA LYS A 147 21.96 -10.17 -8.33
C LYS A 147 21.12 -9.52 -7.24
N ILE A 148 20.97 -10.23 -6.13
CA ILE A 148 20.39 -9.67 -4.90
C ILE A 148 21.53 -9.25 -4.00
N GLU A 149 21.60 -7.96 -3.69
CA GLU A 149 22.61 -7.38 -2.82
C GLU A 149 21.99 -7.07 -1.45
N MET A 150 22.82 -7.22 -0.42
CA MET A 150 22.46 -6.93 0.96
C MET A 150 23.03 -5.58 1.35
N GLU A 151 22.16 -4.66 1.74
CA GLU A 151 22.49 -3.32 2.18
C GLU A 151 22.06 -3.09 3.62
N LYS A 152 22.67 -2.10 4.27
CA LYS A 152 22.25 -1.65 5.60
C LYS A 152 21.16 -0.58 5.49
N LEU A 153 20.22 -0.58 6.43
CA LEU A 153 19.20 0.48 6.55
C LEU A 153 19.78 1.76 7.16
N TYR A 154 20.71 1.61 8.10
CA TYR A 154 21.34 2.71 8.82
C TYR A 154 22.74 2.35 9.32
N LEU A 155 23.51 3.38 9.67
CA LEU A 155 24.74 3.25 10.46
C LEU A 155 24.48 3.66 11.91
N GLU A 156 25.14 3.01 12.85
CA GLU A 156 25.11 3.42 14.25
C GLU A 156 26.45 4.08 14.61
N ARG A 157 26.40 5.31 15.14
CA ARG A 157 27.58 6.01 15.67
C ARG A 157 27.21 6.76 16.93
N LYS A 158 27.96 6.56 18.02
CA LYS A 158 27.73 7.23 19.33
C LYS A 158 26.26 7.11 19.78
N GLN A 159 25.69 5.90 19.72
CA GLN A 159 24.29 5.61 20.08
C GLN A 159 23.24 6.39 19.26
N LYS A 160 23.61 6.93 18.10
CA LYS A 160 22.70 7.56 17.14
C LYS A 160 22.62 6.74 15.86
N TYR A 161 21.42 6.69 15.30
CA TYR A 161 21.13 6.02 14.02
C TYR A 161 21.14 7.02 12.88
N TYR A 162 21.87 6.69 11.80
CA TYR A 162 22.01 7.49 10.59
C TYR A 162 21.45 6.69 9.42
N PRO A 163 20.21 6.96 8.99
CA PRO A 163 19.59 6.30 7.84
C PRO A 163 20.47 6.41 6.58
N LEU A 164 20.57 5.32 5.83
CA LEU A 164 21.35 5.26 4.61
C LEU A 164 20.47 5.51 3.37
N VAL A 165 21.05 6.23 2.41
CA VAL A 165 20.51 6.35 1.06
C VAL A 165 20.95 5.11 0.28
N ILE A 166 19.98 4.32 -0.17
CA ILE A 166 20.19 3.16 -1.02
C ILE A 166 19.81 3.54 -2.44
N LYS A 167 20.64 3.17 -3.41
CA LYS A 167 20.36 3.38 -4.82
C LYS A 167 19.60 2.19 -5.39
N LEU A 168 18.56 2.48 -6.16
CA LEU A 168 17.75 1.49 -6.83
C LEU A 168 17.82 1.71 -8.35
N PRO A 169 18.08 0.67 -9.15
CA PRO A 169 17.92 0.78 -10.59
C PRO A 169 16.45 0.98 -10.95
N VAL A 170 16.19 2.01 -11.75
CA VAL A 170 14.87 2.39 -12.22
C VAL A 170 14.88 2.44 -13.73
N ASN A 171 13.99 1.69 -14.35
CA ASN A 171 13.82 1.63 -15.79
C ASN A 171 12.74 2.63 -16.22
N ASN A 172 13.11 3.55 -17.11
CA ASN A 172 12.15 4.36 -17.83
C ASN A 172 11.63 3.57 -19.03
N LEU A 173 10.35 3.19 -18.98
CA LEU A 173 9.72 2.34 -19.98
C LEU A 173 9.55 3.02 -21.35
N VAL A 174 9.57 4.36 -21.40
CA VAL A 174 9.42 5.11 -22.66
C VAL A 174 10.76 5.27 -23.36
N THR A 175 11.83 5.57 -22.62
CA THR A 175 13.17 5.78 -23.20
C THR A 175 14.02 4.51 -23.22
N ASN A 176 13.54 3.44 -22.58
CA ASN A 176 14.27 2.20 -22.33
C ASN A 176 15.65 2.44 -21.67
N LYS A 177 15.77 3.50 -20.87
CA LYS A 177 16.98 3.84 -20.12
C LYS A 177 16.84 3.45 -18.66
N THR A 178 17.89 2.85 -18.12
CA THR A 178 18.03 2.59 -16.68
C THR A 178 18.79 3.73 -16.04
N SER A 179 18.30 4.21 -14.90
CA SER A 179 18.95 5.21 -14.06
C SER A 179 18.93 4.76 -12.60
N GLU A 180 19.92 5.14 -11.80
CA GLU A 180 19.91 4.92 -10.36
C GLU A 180 19.18 6.04 -9.64
N LEU A 181 18.17 5.71 -8.83
CA LEU A 181 17.52 6.66 -7.92
C LEU A 181 17.82 6.30 -6.47
N GLY A 182 18.29 7.28 -5.70
CA GLY A 182 18.52 7.15 -4.27
C GLY A 182 17.21 7.29 -3.48
N PHE A 183 17.03 6.45 -2.46
CA PHE A 183 15.94 6.57 -1.50
C PHE A 183 16.38 6.09 -0.11
N VAL A 184 15.61 6.41 0.93
CA VAL A 184 15.94 6.05 2.32
C VAL A 184 14.90 5.03 2.82
N PRO A 185 15.15 3.71 2.67
CA PRO A 185 14.16 2.69 3.05
C PRO A 185 13.80 2.71 4.53
N TYR A 186 14.73 3.13 5.40
CA TYR A 186 14.44 3.33 6.82
C TYR A 186 13.20 4.19 7.03
N LEU A 187 13.09 5.33 6.35
CA LEU A 187 11.95 6.24 6.50
C LEU A 187 10.63 5.61 6.06
N ILE A 188 10.66 4.73 5.05
CA ILE A 188 9.45 4.00 4.61
C ILE A 188 8.98 3.06 5.72
N TYR A 189 9.90 2.34 6.38
CA TYR A 189 9.56 1.44 7.48
C TYR A 189 9.12 2.20 8.73
N ASP A 190 9.73 3.37 8.99
CA ASP A 190 9.37 4.27 10.09
C ASP A 190 7.94 4.82 9.89
N ASP A 191 7.64 5.37 8.72
CA ASP A 191 6.29 5.86 8.36
C ASP A 191 5.22 4.77 8.50
N LEU A 192 5.54 3.54 8.10
CA LEU A 192 4.64 2.39 8.26
C LEU A 192 4.45 2.05 9.74
N LEU A 193 5.52 2.01 10.53
CA LEU A 193 5.42 1.75 11.97
C LEU A 193 4.54 2.80 12.65
N ASP A 194 4.78 4.06 12.39
CA ASP A 194 4.02 5.17 12.96
C ASP A 194 2.55 5.09 12.58
N SER A 195 2.25 4.81 11.30
CA SER A 195 0.88 4.63 10.82
C SER A 195 0.16 3.50 11.56
N PHE A 196 0.82 2.35 11.75
CA PHE A 196 0.21 1.23 12.47
C PHE A 196 0.13 1.45 13.99
N HIS A 197 1.07 2.19 14.57
CA HIS A 197 1.00 2.62 15.96
C HIS A 197 -0.15 3.57 16.20
N TYR A 198 -0.31 4.57 15.34
CA TYR A 198 -1.43 5.51 15.37
C TYR A 198 -2.76 4.77 15.27
N ASN A 199 -2.93 3.90 14.27
CA ASN A 199 -4.16 3.12 14.08
C ASN A 199 -4.49 2.23 15.28
N LYS A 200 -3.46 1.58 15.87
CA LYS A 200 -3.63 0.79 17.09
C LYS A 200 -4.12 1.63 18.26
N ASN A 201 -3.52 2.81 18.46
CA ASN A 201 -3.91 3.72 19.54
C ASN A 201 -5.32 4.25 19.33
N LEU A 202 -5.70 4.58 18.09
CA LEU A 202 -7.06 4.97 17.74
C LEU A 202 -8.05 3.88 18.14
N LEU A 203 -7.80 2.63 17.73
CA LEU A 203 -8.67 1.48 18.07
C LEU A 203 -8.82 1.22 19.57
N LYS A 204 -7.81 1.56 20.38
CA LYS A 204 -7.84 1.41 21.84
C LYS A 204 -8.56 2.54 22.56
N ASN A 205 -8.41 3.76 22.04
CA ASN A 205 -8.76 4.97 22.79
C ASN A 205 -10.07 5.61 22.30
N THR A 206 -10.56 5.27 21.11
CA THR A 206 -11.83 5.83 20.62
C THR A 206 -13.01 4.99 21.06
N THR A 207 -14.08 5.68 21.48
CA THR A 207 -15.40 5.10 21.66
C THR A 207 -16.09 4.87 20.32
N ASP A 208 -15.62 5.51 19.24
CA ASP A 208 -16.17 5.36 17.90
C ASP A 208 -16.10 3.91 17.40
N ASP A 209 -16.99 3.61 16.47
CA ASP A 209 -17.01 2.32 15.81
C ASP A 209 -15.82 2.19 14.86
N ALA A 210 -15.23 1.00 14.82
CA ALA A 210 -14.16 0.70 13.88
C ALA A 210 -14.71 0.67 12.45
N ILE A 211 -13.84 0.92 11.47
CA ILE A 211 -14.20 0.77 10.06
C ILE A 211 -14.78 -0.62 9.81
N ASN A 212 -15.98 -0.66 9.24
CA ASN A 212 -16.58 -1.92 8.83
C ASN A 212 -15.87 -2.46 7.59
N LEU A 213 -15.12 -3.55 7.76
CA LEU A 213 -14.42 -4.22 6.67
C LEU A 213 -15.36 -4.83 5.61
N LYS A 214 -16.68 -4.93 5.84
CA LYS A 214 -17.65 -5.30 4.79
C LYS A 214 -17.62 -4.35 3.59
N VAL A 215 -17.16 -3.11 3.78
CA VAL A 215 -16.94 -2.15 2.69
C VAL A 215 -16.08 -2.73 1.55
N TYR A 216 -15.17 -3.66 1.84
CA TYR A 216 -14.36 -4.30 0.81
C TYR A 216 -15.14 -5.32 -0.02
N GLU A 217 -16.15 -5.97 0.56
CA GLU A 217 -17.08 -6.86 -0.15
C GLU A 217 -18.14 -6.06 -0.90
N ASP A 218 -18.73 -5.06 -0.25
CA ASP A 218 -19.78 -4.21 -0.82
C ASP A 218 -19.29 -3.45 -2.08
N ASN A 219 -17.98 -3.17 -2.15
CA ASN A 219 -17.33 -2.55 -3.31
C ASN A 219 -16.68 -3.57 -4.26
N GLU A 220 -16.99 -4.86 -4.13
CA GLU A 220 -16.46 -5.96 -4.94
C GLU A 220 -14.92 -6.05 -4.98
N ILE A 221 -14.22 -5.47 -3.99
CA ILE A 221 -12.75 -5.50 -3.89
C ILE A 221 -12.29 -6.89 -3.45
N ILE A 222 -12.96 -7.46 -2.46
CA ILE A 222 -12.72 -8.81 -1.94
C ILE A 222 -14.00 -9.59 -2.12
N ASN A 223 -13.91 -10.73 -2.81
CA ASN A 223 -15.04 -11.60 -3.10
C ASN A 223 -14.76 -13.01 -2.59
N LYS A 224 -15.82 -13.78 -2.31
CA LYS A 224 -15.70 -15.22 -2.08
C LYS A 224 -15.56 -15.91 -3.44
N THR A 225 -14.68 -16.90 -3.55
CA THR A 225 -14.44 -17.62 -4.83
C THR A 225 -15.72 -18.27 -5.37
N SER A 226 -16.67 -18.62 -4.49
CA SER A 226 -17.97 -19.18 -4.85
C SER A 226 -18.89 -18.23 -5.61
N ASN A 227 -18.62 -16.92 -5.59
CA ASN A 227 -19.53 -15.89 -6.08
C ASN A 227 -19.04 -15.27 -7.41
N ILE A 228 -18.04 -15.87 -8.06
CA ILE A 228 -17.37 -15.30 -9.23
C ILE A 228 -17.67 -16.17 -10.45
N ASP A 229 -18.44 -15.62 -11.40
CA ASP A 229 -18.62 -16.22 -12.72
C ASP A 229 -17.29 -16.17 -13.49
N ASP A 230 -16.95 -17.27 -14.18
CA ASP A 230 -15.69 -17.48 -14.94
C ASP A 230 -15.35 -16.32 -15.90
N ILE A 231 -16.35 -15.56 -16.36
CA ILE A 231 -16.22 -14.43 -17.28
C ILE A 231 -15.50 -13.22 -16.63
N ARG A 232 -15.50 -13.08 -15.29
CA ARG A 232 -14.88 -11.94 -14.58
C ARG A 232 -13.36 -12.09 -14.35
N THR A 233 -12.77 -13.26 -14.59
CA THR A 233 -11.35 -13.59 -14.29
C THR A 233 -10.30 -12.67 -14.94
N LYS A 234 -10.62 -11.93 -16.02
CA LYS A 234 -9.69 -10.98 -16.66
C LYS A 234 -9.46 -9.70 -15.85
N ALA A 235 -10.46 -9.18 -15.15
CA ALA A 235 -10.34 -7.96 -14.34
C ALA A 235 -9.38 -8.14 -13.15
N TYR A 236 -9.25 -9.37 -12.67
CA TYR A 236 -8.37 -9.72 -11.56
C TYR A 236 -6.89 -9.70 -11.93
N LYS A 237 -6.52 -9.66 -13.23
CA LYS A 237 -5.13 -9.66 -13.70
C LYS A 237 -4.51 -8.29 -13.96
N ILE A 238 -5.30 -7.21 -13.87
CA ILE A 238 -4.87 -5.86 -14.23
C ILE A 238 -3.76 -5.37 -13.28
N GLU A 239 -2.66 -4.86 -13.84
CA GLU A 239 -1.58 -4.25 -13.07
C GLU A 239 -1.88 -2.77 -12.79
N LEU A 240 -1.27 -2.20 -11.75
CA LEU A 240 -1.43 -0.79 -11.42
C LEU A 240 -1.15 0.13 -12.63
N LYS A 241 -0.24 -0.28 -13.50
CA LYS A 241 0.16 0.49 -14.68
C LYS A 241 -0.92 0.60 -15.76
N ASP A 242 -1.88 -0.31 -15.73
CA ASP A 242 -2.96 -0.41 -16.71
C ASP A 242 -4.20 0.40 -16.28
N LEU A 243 -4.18 1.04 -15.10
CA LEU A 243 -5.30 1.84 -14.62
C LEU A 243 -5.53 3.07 -15.49
N ASN A 244 -6.80 3.35 -15.76
CA ASN A 244 -7.22 4.56 -16.48
C ASN A 244 -7.39 5.74 -15.51
N LEU A 245 -6.46 6.69 -15.55
CA LEU A 245 -6.54 7.90 -14.72
C LEU A 245 -7.84 8.69 -14.94
N ASN A 246 -8.40 8.73 -16.15
CA ASN A 246 -9.65 9.45 -16.39
C ASN A 246 -10.82 8.81 -15.65
N GLU A 247 -10.85 7.49 -15.52
CA GLU A 247 -11.86 6.79 -14.71
C GLU A 247 -11.71 7.16 -13.22
N ILE A 248 -10.47 7.16 -12.71
CA ILE A 248 -10.16 7.59 -11.34
C ILE A 248 -10.62 9.03 -11.11
N LEU A 249 -10.26 9.96 -12.01
CA LEU A 249 -10.64 11.37 -11.92
C LEU A 249 -12.15 11.60 -12.03
N HIS A 250 -12.87 10.78 -12.79
CA HIS A 250 -14.33 10.84 -12.86
C HIS A 250 -14.96 10.46 -11.52
N ARG A 251 -14.46 9.39 -10.87
CA ARG A 251 -14.90 8.97 -9.53
C ARG A 251 -14.65 10.03 -8.46
N LEU A 252 -13.56 10.81 -8.57
CA LEU A 252 -13.28 11.94 -7.66
C LEU A 252 -14.32 13.06 -7.71
N LYS A 253 -15.07 13.21 -8.81
CA LYS A 253 -16.09 14.27 -8.94
C LYS A 253 -17.45 13.88 -8.36
N ILE A 254 -17.63 12.60 -8.05
CA ILE A 254 -18.89 12.03 -7.55
C ILE A 254 -18.94 12.09 -6.00
N TYR A 255 -17.82 12.40 -5.35
CA TYR A 255 -17.67 12.57 -3.90
C TYR A 255 -17.12 13.97 -3.57
#